data_AF-A0A355UIH2-F1
#
_entry.id   AF-A0A355UIH2-F1
#
_cell.length_a   1.000
_cell.length_b   1.000
_cell.length_c   1.000
_cell.angle_alpha   90.00
_cell.angle_beta   90.00
_cell.angle_gamma   90.00
#
_symmetry.space_group_name_H-M   'P 1'
#
loop_
_entity.id
_entity.type
_entity.pdbx_description
1 polymer ?
#
loop_
_entity_poly.entity_id
_entity_poly.type
_entity_poly.pdbx_seq_one_letter_code
_entity_poly.pdbx_strand_id
1 'polypeptide(L)'
;IYKEVPKTQLPKPKGQNAVTCILTILRTFFNWSIKNNHTNNYPFAQFKLKQEVYGTPFYLTIEERNTLYNYDFSYSNELEIQRDIFIFQCVIGCRVSDLYSLTKNNIINGAIEYIALKKKN
;
A
#
# COMPACT_ATOMS: atom_id res chain seq x y z
N ILE A 1 6.85 9.20 32.65
CA ILE A 1 6.03 9.33 31.43
C ILE A 1 4.88 8.33 31.39
N TYR A 2 5.02 7.11 30.84
CA TYR A 2 3.84 6.22 30.67
C TYR A 2 3.29 5.58 31.97
N LYS A 3 4.08 5.56 33.05
CA LYS A 3 3.66 5.06 34.37
C LYS A 3 2.75 6.05 35.12
N GLU A 4 2.73 7.32 34.73
CA GLU A 4 2.02 8.40 35.42
C GLU A 4 0.63 8.67 34.80
N VAL A 5 0.27 7.99 33.70
CA VAL A 5 -0.99 8.20 32.98
C VAL A 5 -1.93 7.01 33.22
N PRO A 6 -3.05 7.19 33.94
CA PRO A 6 -3.81 6.10 34.54
C PRO A 6 -4.63 5.21 33.57
N LYS A 7 -4.70 5.55 32.27
CA LYS A 7 -5.58 4.84 31.30
C LYS A 7 -5.03 4.78 29.87
N THR A 8 -3.74 4.55 29.68
CA THR A 8 -3.22 4.26 28.34
C THR A 8 -2.67 2.85 28.30
N GLN A 9 -3.27 2.00 27.45
CA GLN A 9 -2.62 0.74 27.05
C GLN A 9 -1.19 1.07 26.63
N LEU A 10 -0.22 0.32 27.15
CA LEU A 10 1.17 0.51 26.79
C LEU A 10 1.30 0.40 25.25
N PRO A 11 2.02 1.32 24.59
CA PRO A 11 2.18 1.27 23.15
C PRO A 11 2.84 -0.06 22.77
N LYS A 12 2.16 -0.82 21.91
CA LYS A 12 2.71 -2.07 21.38
C LYS A 12 4.00 -1.76 20.58
N PRO A 13 5.02 -2.62 20.65
CA PRO A 13 6.24 -2.44 19.86
C PRO A 13 5.88 -2.41 18.38
N LYS A 14 6.40 -1.41 17.66
CA LYS A 14 6.22 -1.27 16.21
C LYS A 14 7.24 -2.13 15.47
N GLY A 15 6.83 -2.69 14.33
CA GLY A 15 7.76 -3.38 13.43
C GLY A 15 8.83 -2.43 12.86
N GLN A 16 9.95 -2.99 12.43
CA GLN A 16 11.10 -2.22 11.94
C GLN A 16 10.74 -1.24 10.81
N ASN A 17 9.95 -1.67 9.82
CA ASN A 17 9.55 -0.79 8.70
C ASN A 17 8.68 0.38 9.19
N ALA A 18 7.78 0.15 10.15
CA ALA A 18 6.98 1.22 10.72
C ALA A 18 7.85 2.24 11.47
N VAL A 19 8.85 1.78 12.22
CA VAL A 19 9.83 2.66 12.88
C VAL A 19 10.65 3.44 11.85
N THR A 20 11.15 2.78 10.81
CA THR A 20 11.90 3.41 9.72
C THR A 20 11.08 4.49 9.00
N CYS A 21 9.81 4.22 8.71
CA CYS A 21 8.91 5.18 8.06
C CYS A 21 8.68 6.41 8.95
N ILE A 22 8.37 6.23 10.24
CA ILE A 22 8.19 7.33 11.19
C ILE A 22 9.46 8.20 11.28
N LEU A 23 10.63 7.57 11.40
CA LEU A 23 11.91 8.29 11.47
C LEU A 23 12.22 9.03 10.16
N THR A 24 11.80 8.48 9.02
CA THR A 24 11.96 9.15 7.71
C THR A 24 11.12 10.41 7.64
N ILE A 25 9.87 10.35 8.09
CA ILE A 25 8.98 11.53 8.17
C ILE A 25 9.59 12.58 9.11
N LEU A 26 10.07 12.18 10.29
CA LEU A 26 10.67 13.09 11.24
C LEU A 26 11.94 13.75 10.68
N ARG A 27 12.80 13.00 9.97
CA ARG A 27 13.96 13.55 9.28
C ARG A 27 13.57 14.59 8.24
N THR A 28 12.54 14.30 7.42
CA THR A 28 12.01 15.25 6.44
C THR A 28 11.50 16.53 7.11
N PHE A 29 10.83 16.42 8.25
CA PHE A 29 10.39 17.58 9.04
C PHE A 29 11.56 18.43 9.54
N PHE A 30 12.62 17.82 10.10
CA PHE A 30 13.80 18.57 10.53
C PHE A 30 14.52 19.25 9.36
N ASN A 31 14.64 18.57 8.22
CA ASN A 31 15.19 19.16 7.00
C ASN A 31 14.38 20.39 6.55
N TRP A 32 13.05 20.30 6.58
CA TRP A 32 12.17 21.43 6.28
C TRP A 32 12.35 22.55 7.31
N SER A 33 12.43 22.23 8.60
CA SER A 33 12.62 23.21 9.69
C SER A 33 13.93 24.00 9.54
N ILE A 34 15.03 23.30 9.22
CA ILE A 34 16.33 23.92 8.95
C ILE A 34 16.27 24.78 7.69
N LYS A 35 15.68 24.28 6.60
CA LYS A 35 15.53 25.05 5.34
C LYS A 35 14.75 26.35 5.52
N ASN A 36 13.81 26.39 6.47
CA ASN A 36 13.01 27.57 6.79
C ASN A 36 13.57 28.38 7.97
N ASN A 37 14.82 28.12 8.40
CA ASN A 37 15.50 28.81 9.49
C ASN A 37 14.77 28.77 10.85
N HIS A 38 13.95 27.74 11.09
CA HIS A 38 13.29 27.54 12.38
C HIS A 38 14.22 26.88 13.41
N THR A 39 15.25 26.15 12.96
CA THR A 39 16.28 25.56 13.82
C THR A 39 17.55 25.28 13.03
N ASN A 40 18.69 25.19 13.73
CA ASN A 40 19.95 24.69 13.18
C ASN A 40 20.30 23.28 13.71
N ASN A 41 19.43 22.69 14.54
CA ASN A 41 19.66 21.38 15.12
C ASN A 41 19.23 20.27 14.15
N TYR A 42 20.18 19.43 13.73
CA TYR A 42 19.92 18.25 12.91
C TYR A 42 20.18 16.95 13.70
N PRO A 43 19.15 16.38 14.35
CA PRO A 43 19.31 15.19 15.20
C PRO A 43 19.62 13.91 14.42
N PHE A 44 19.55 13.94 13.08
CA PHE A 44 19.85 12.80 12.22
C PHE A 44 21.30 12.82 11.68
N ALA A 45 22.16 13.75 12.13
CA ALA A 45 23.54 13.88 11.65
C ALA A 45 24.35 12.58 11.83
N GLN A 46 24.18 11.92 12.97
CA GLN A 46 24.88 10.68 13.33
C GLN A 46 23.94 9.46 13.36
N PHE A 47 22.68 9.63 12.93
CA PHE A 47 21.68 8.57 12.98
C PHE A 47 21.45 7.98 11.58
N LYS A 48 21.92 6.73 11.38
CA LYS A 48 21.65 5.99 10.15
C LYS A 48 20.31 5.28 10.23
N LEU A 49 19.34 5.71 9.42
CA LEU A 49 18.08 4.98 9.28
C LEU A 49 18.34 3.60 8.67
N LYS A 50 17.75 2.58 9.28
CA LYS A 50 17.71 1.23 8.70
C LYS A 50 16.80 1.26 7.48
N GLN A 51 17.18 0.54 6.43
CA GLN A 51 16.32 0.35 5.27
C GLN A 51 15.10 -0.50 5.64
N GLU A 52 14.00 -0.27 4.94
CA GLU A 52 12.84 -1.16 5.03
C GLU A 52 13.22 -2.53 4.48
N VAL A 53 12.89 -3.58 5.22
CA VAL A 53 13.12 -4.95 4.79
C VAL A 53 11.85 -5.44 4.12
N TYR A 54 11.97 -5.81 2.84
CA TYR A 54 10.91 -6.47 2.10
C TYR A 54 11.31 -7.92 1.87
N GLY A 55 10.38 -8.83 2.15
CA GLY A 55 10.58 -10.25 1.84
C GLY A 55 10.50 -10.52 0.34
N THR A 56 10.77 -11.76 -0.05
CA THR A 56 10.56 -12.23 -1.41
C THR A 56 9.09 -12.03 -1.79
N PRO A 57 8.78 -11.30 -2.87
CA PRO A 57 7.41 -11.17 -3.34
C PRO A 57 6.88 -12.53 -3.77
N PHE A 58 5.71 -12.90 -3.25
CA PHE A 58 4.95 -14.04 -3.77
C PHE A 58 4.01 -13.54 -4.85
N TYR A 59 3.98 -14.25 -5.97
CA TYR A 59 3.11 -13.96 -7.10
C TYR A 59 2.30 -15.20 -7.44
N LEU A 60 1.08 -14.98 -7.93
CA LEU A 60 0.17 -16.04 -8.34
C LEU A 60 0.61 -16.59 -9.70
N THR A 61 0.64 -17.92 -9.85
CA THR A 61 0.87 -18.52 -11.18
C THR A 61 -0.40 -18.50 -12.02
N ILE A 62 -0.26 -18.75 -13.33
CA ILE A 62 -1.40 -18.82 -14.25
C ILE A 62 -2.32 -20.00 -13.87
N GLU A 63 -1.75 -21.12 -13.44
CA GLU A 63 -2.47 -22.31 -13.01
C GLU A 63 -3.27 -22.06 -11.73
N GLU A 64 -2.68 -21.40 -10.74
CA GLU A 64 -3.37 -21.02 -9.50
C GLU A 64 -4.52 -20.04 -9.78
N ARG A 65 -4.31 -19.06 -10.66
CA ARG A 65 -5.37 -18.14 -11.12
C ARG A 65 -6.50 -18.90 -11.82
N ASN A 66 -6.17 -19.82 -12.73
CA ASN A 66 -7.17 -20.59 -13.46
C ASN A 66 -7.95 -21.53 -12.53
N THR A 67 -7.31 -22.03 -11.47
CA THR A 67 -7.97 -22.81 -10.43
C THR A 67 -9.06 -21.97 -9.74
N LEU A 68 -8.74 -20.72 -9.37
CA LEU A 68 -9.72 -19.80 -8.79
C LEU A 68 -10.83 -19.42 -9.77
N TYR A 69 -10.50 -19.19 -11.04
CA TYR A 69 -11.48 -18.87 -12.09
C TYR A 69 -12.52 -19.99 -12.28
N ASN A 70 -12.07 -21.25 -12.29
CA ASN A 70 -12.94 -22.41 -12.49
C ASN A 70 -13.64 -22.88 -11.20
N TYR A 71 -13.34 -22.27 -10.06
CA TYR A 71 -13.93 -22.69 -8.79
C TYR A 71 -15.40 -22.26 -8.71
N ASP A 72 -16.24 -23.19 -8.28
CA ASP A 72 -17.68 -22.96 -8.10
C ASP A 72 -17.98 -22.31 -6.74
N PHE A 73 -18.41 -21.05 -6.79
CA PHE A 73 -18.88 -20.28 -5.63
C PHE A 73 -20.42 -20.19 -5.58
N SER A 74 -21.15 -21.11 -6.23
CA SER A 74 -22.63 -21.12 -6.25
C SER A 74 -23.30 -21.07 -4.86
N TYR A 75 -22.58 -21.43 -3.80
CA TYR A 75 -23.02 -21.32 -2.42
C TYR A 75 -22.96 -19.88 -1.84
N SER A 76 -22.26 -18.94 -2.47
CA SER A 76 -22.15 -17.54 -2.07
C SER A 76 -21.94 -16.62 -3.28
N ASN A 77 -22.98 -15.87 -3.59
CA ASN A 77 -22.96 -14.86 -4.65
C ASN A 77 -21.92 -13.74 -4.39
N GLU A 78 -21.65 -13.41 -3.13
CA GLU A 78 -20.63 -12.42 -2.77
C GLU A 78 -19.22 -12.90 -3.16
N LEU A 79 -18.88 -14.16 -2.88
CA LEU A 79 -17.58 -14.73 -3.24
C LEU A 79 -17.44 -14.90 -4.75
N GLU A 80 -18.53 -15.22 -5.44
CA GLU A 80 -18.55 -15.27 -6.90
C GLU A 80 -18.23 -13.91 -7.52
N ILE A 81 -18.87 -12.84 -7.03
CA ILE A 81 -18.55 -11.47 -7.46
C ILE A 81 -17.10 -11.11 -7.15
N GLN A 82 -16.57 -11.48 -5.98
CA GLN A 82 -15.17 -11.21 -5.64
C GLN A 82 -14.20 -11.98 -6.56
N ARG A 83 -14.50 -13.23 -6.92
CA ARG A 83 -13.73 -14.00 -7.91
C ARG A 83 -13.68 -13.23 -9.23
N ASP A 84 -14.83 -12.80 -9.73
CA ASP A 84 -14.91 -12.15 -11.03
C ASP A 84 -14.15 -10.82 -11.06
N ILE A 85 -14.28 -10.00 -10.01
CA ILE A 85 -13.52 -8.75 -9.84
C ILE A 85 -12.02 -9.03 -9.81
N PHE A 86 -11.58 -10.02 -9.03
CA PHE A 86 -10.17 -10.37 -8.89
C PHE A 86 -9.59 -10.89 -10.21
N ILE A 87 -10.26 -11.84 -10.87
CA ILE A 87 -9.82 -12.39 -12.16
C ILE A 87 -9.75 -11.30 -13.22
N PHE A 88 -10.78 -10.46 -13.30
CA PHE A 88 -10.77 -9.30 -14.21
C PHE A 88 -9.57 -8.39 -13.95
N GLN A 89 -9.28 -8.07 -12.68
CA GLN A 89 -8.12 -7.26 -12.33
C GLN A 89 -6.79 -7.92 -12.75
N CYS A 90 -6.65 -9.24 -12.58
CA CYS A 90 -5.46 -9.98 -13.02
C CYS A 90 -5.25 -9.90 -14.53
N VAL A 91 -6.32 -9.83 -15.32
CA VAL A 91 -6.25 -9.73 -16.78
C VAL A 91 -5.92 -8.30 -17.23
N ILE A 92 -6.53 -7.28 -16.61
CA ILE A 92 -6.27 -5.88 -16.94
C ILE A 92 -4.89 -5.42 -16.42
N GLY A 93 -4.43 -5.98 -15.29
CA GLY A 93 -3.16 -5.61 -14.67
C GLY A 93 -3.13 -4.21 -14.05
N CYS A 94 -4.29 -3.60 -13.80
CA CYS A 94 -4.39 -2.29 -13.17
C CYS A 94 -4.28 -2.37 -11.63
N ARG A 95 -3.99 -1.24 -10.98
CA ARG A 95 -4.02 -1.17 -9.52
C ARG A 95 -5.46 -1.21 -9.02
N VAL A 96 -5.63 -1.66 -7.79
CA VAL A 96 -6.95 -1.71 -7.12
C VAL A 96 -7.64 -0.35 -7.13
N SER A 97 -6.92 0.75 -6.88
CA SER A 97 -7.52 2.09 -6.94
C SER A 97 -7.94 2.51 -8.35
N ASP A 98 -7.17 2.10 -9.37
CA ASP A 98 -7.51 2.38 -10.77
C ASP A 98 -8.74 1.55 -11.19
N LEU A 99 -8.81 0.27 -10.78
CA LEU A 99 -9.97 -0.60 -10.99
C LEU A 99 -11.26 0.02 -10.45
N TYR A 100 -11.24 0.54 -9.22
CA TYR A 100 -12.41 1.20 -8.62
C TYR A 100 -12.83 2.49 -9.32
N SER A 101 -11.94 3.10 -10.10
CA SER A 101 -12.24 4.30 -10.89
C SER A 101 -12.81 4.00 -12.28
N LEU A 102 -12.79 2.74 -12.72
CA LEU A 102 -13.31 2.36 -14.02
C LEU A 102 -14.83 2.51 -14.08
N THR A 103 -15.29 3.07 -15.18
CA THR A 103 -16.69 3.27 -15.52
C THR A 103 -16.98 2.67 -16.89
N LYS A 104 -18.25 2.55 -17.26
CA LYS A 104 -18.64 2.08 -18.60
C LYS A 104 -18.09 2.98 -19.73
N ASN A 105 -17.86 4.28 -19.45
CA ASN A 105 -17.30 5.22 -20.41
C ASN A 105 -15.83 4.95 -20.74
N ASN A 106 -15.15 4.13 -19.93
CA ASN A 106 -13.79 3.69 -20.21
C ASN A 106 -13.74 2.60 -21.30
N ILE A 107 -14.88 2.07 -21.75
CA ILE A 107 -14.94 1.11 -22.83
C ILE A 107 -15.03 1.87 -24.16
N ILE A 108 -13.92 1.92 -24.89
CA ILE A 108 -13.78 2.65 -26.15
C ILE A 108 -13.29 1.66 -27.21
N ASN A 109 -14.04 1.52 -28.30
CA ASN A 109 -13.72 0.62 -29.41
C ASN A 109 -13.40 -0.83 -29.00
N GLY A 110 -14.09 -1.35 -27.97
CA GLY A 110 -13.88 -2.71 -27.45
C GLY A 110 -12.65 -2.87 -26.54
N ALA A 111 -11.95 -1.79 -26.22
CA ALA A 111 -10.84 -1.77 -25.27
C ALA A 111 -11.19 -0.97 -24.00
N ILE A 112 -10.49 -1.25 -22.90
CA ILE A 112 -10.57 -0.46 -21.67
C ILE A 112 -9.46 0.60 -21.70
N GLU A 113 -9.87 1.86 -21.78
CA GLU A 113 -8.99 3.02 -21.77
C GLU A 113 -9.13 3.79 -20.45
N TYR A 114 -8.01 3.94 -19.73
CA TYR A 114 -7.97 4.71 -18.49
C TYR A 114 -6.61 5.37 -18.27
N ILE A 115 -6.60 6.44 -17.48
CA ILE A 115 -5.37 7.11 -17.05
C ILE A 115 -5.06 6.65 -15.64
N ALA A 116 -3.91 6.00 -15.45
CA ALA A 116 -3.49 5.54 -14.13
C ALA A 116 -3.31 6.71 -13.15
N LEU A 117 -3.98 6.63 -12.00
CA LEU A 117 -3.97 7.68 -10.98
C LEU A 117 -2.58 7.82 -10.33
N LYS A 118 -1.92 6.68 -10.10
CA LYS A 118 -0.56 6.64 -9.56
C LYS A 118 0.45 6.35 -10.67
N LYS A 119 1.19 7.38 -11.08
CA LYS A 119 2.33 7.21 -11.98
C LYS A 119 3.46 6.48 -11.22
N LYS A 120 4.14 5.54 -11.89
CA LYS A 120 5.47 5.13 -11.42
C LYS A 120 6.38 6.34 -11.60
N ASN A 121 6.98 6.80 -10.51
CA ASN A 121 8.11 7.72 -10.57
C ASN A 121 9.35 6.96 -11.05
#